data_AF-A0A2S6N336-F1
#
_entry.id   AF-A0A2S6N336-F1
#
_cell.length_a   1.000
_cell.length_b   1.000
_cell.length_c   1.000
_cell.angle_alpha   90.00
_cell.angle_beta   90.00
_cell.angle_gamma   90.00
#
_symmetry.space_group_name_H-M   'P 1'
#
loop_
_entity.id
_entity.type
_entity.pdbx_description
1 polymer ?
#
loop_
_entity_poly.entity_id
_entity_poly.type
_entity_poly.pdbx_seq_one_letter_code
_entity_poly.pdbx_strand_id
1 'polypeptide(L)'
;MAISRLTLAAALLVAGAALAESWRSYHNDRFGVTAAYPAGWKMGPEPTNNDGRVFSSPDGTAQVTISGMFAVDSRQEEMASRSEPLEGETVTYSTRGDNWIVVSGTRNGRVFYRKALLSCGDRVWNDLDIDYPEQDKAKFDAIVGHMAASLRPGAGYDITCK
;
A
#
# COMPACT_ATOMS: atom_id res chain seq x y z
N MET A 1 67.40 -14.00 -8.97
CA MET A 1 66.81 -12.66 -8.77
C MET A 1 65.51 -12.64 -9.57
N ALA A 2 64.37 -12.94 -8.96
CA ALA A 2 63.07 -13.04 -9.64
C ALA A 2 62.19 -11.89 -9.17
N ILE A 3 61.82 -10.99 -10.08
CA ILE A 3 60.94 -9.85 -9.80
C ILE A 3 59.51 -10.29 -10.10
N SER A 4 58.76 -10.58 -9.03
CA SER A 4 57.32 -10.84 -9.12
C SER A 4 56.59 -9.50 -9.37
N ARG A 5 55.87 -9.41 -10.50
CA ARG A 5 55.03 -8.25 -10.82
C ARG A 5 53.63 -8.50 -10.28
N LEU A 6 53.28 -7.82 -9.19
CA LEU A 6 51.92 -7.79 -8.66
C LEU A 6 51.10 -6.81 -9.52
N THR A 7 50.23 -7.34 -10.39
CA THR A 7 49.21 -6.55 -11.09
C THR A 7 48.06 -6.28 -10.13
N LEU A 8 47.91 -5.02 -9.72
CA LEU A 8 46.78 -4.54 -8.92
C LEU A 8 45.60 -4.25 -9.87
N ALA A 9 44.59 -5.12 -9.88
CA ALA A 9 43.34 -4.86 -10.59
C ALA A 9 42.49 -3.89 -9.76
N ALA A 10 42.27 -2.68 -10.27
CA ALA A 10 41.36 -1.71 -9.67
C ALA A 10 39.91 -2.09 -10.03
N ALA A 11 39.14 -2.55 -9.04
CA ALA A 11 37.70 -2.75 -9.19
C ALA A 11 36.98 -1.39 -9.17
N LEU A 12 36.40 -0.98 -10.31
CA LEU A 12 35.46 0.13 -10.34
C LEU A 12 34.16 -0.27 -9.64
N LEU A 13 33.96 0.21 -8.43
CA LEU A 13 32.67 0.21 -7.75
C LEU A 13 31.77 1.24 -8.45
N VAL A 14 30.94 0.78 -9.39
CA VAL A 14 29.82 1.58 -9.88
C VAL A 14 28.74 1.59 -8.80
N ALA A 15 28.83 2.56 -7.89
CA ALA A 15 27.76 2.83 -6.95
C ALA A 15 26.57 3.41 -7.72
N GLY A 16 25.59 2.56 -8.06
CA GLY A 16 24.32 3.01 -8.61
C GLY A 16 23.62 3.89 -7.57
N ALA A 17 23.44 5.18 -7.87
CA ALA A 17 22.60 6.04 -7.06
C ALA A 17 21.17 5.48 -7.12
N ALA A 18 20.68 4.94 -6.01
CA ALA A 18 19.26 4.67 -5.86
C ALA A 18 18.53 6.02 -5.96
N LEU A 19 17.86 6.27 -7.09
CA LEU A 19 16.96 7.41 -7.19
C LEU A 19 15.91 7.23 -6.10
N ALA A 20 15.86 8.17 -5.16
CA ALA A 20 14.82 8.17 -4.14
C ALA A 20 13.46 8.21 -4.85
N GLU A 21 12.59 7.26 -4.52
CA GLU A 21 11.22 7.23 -5.05
C GLU A 21 10.55 8.56 -4.69
N SER A 22 9.99 9.24 -5.69
CA SER A 22 9.23 10.48 -5.46
C SER A 22 7.77 10.15 -5.18
N TRP A 23 7.11 10.93 -4.34
CA TRP A 23 5.78 10.61 -3.81
C TRP A 23 4.76 11.68 -4.17
N ARG A 24 3.52 11.24 -4.42
CA ARG A 24 2.34 12.10 -4.55
C ARG A 24 1.34 11.72 -3.48
N SER A 25 0.52 12.66 -3.03
CA SER A 25 -0.61 12.39 -2.13
C SER A 25 -1.89 12.33 -2.95
N TYR A 26 -2.64 11.24 -2.81
CA TYR A 26 -4.03 11.16 -3.26
C TYR A 26 -4.96 11.50 -2.11
N HIS A 27 -6.03 12.22 -2.42
CA HIS A 27 -7.14 12.52 -1.53
C HIS A 27 -8.44 12.19 -2.27
N ASN A 28 -9.30 11.40 -1.66
CA ASN A 28 -10.63 11.14 -2.19
C ASN A 28 -11.61 12.20 -1.69
N ASP A 29 -12.20 12.98 -2.60
CA ASP A 29 -13.08 14.09 -2.22
C ASP A 29 -14.37 13.63 -1.49
N ARG A 30 -14.82 12.38 -1.70
CA ARG A 30 -16.07 11.88 -1.12
C ARG A 30 -15.91 11.39 0.31
N PHE A 31 -14.98 10.48 0.54
CA PHE A 31 -14.76 9.82 1.84
C PHE A 31 -13.59 10.42 2.63
N GLY A 32 -12.78 11.27 2.00
CA GLY A 32 -11.64 11.92 2.63
C GLY A 32 -10.41 11.02 2.79
N VAL A 33 -10.47 9.73 2.44
CA VAL A 33 -9.31 8.83 2.51
C VAL A 33 -8.12 9.45 1.78
N THR A 34 -6.98 9.47 2.46
CA THR A 34 -5.77 10.11 1.97
C THR A 34 -4.59 9.17 2.18
N ALA A 35 -3.83 8.91 1.12
CA ALA A 35 -2.57 8.16 1.19
C ALA A 35 -1.61 8.61 0.08
N ALA A 36 -0.33 8.39 0.32
CA ALA A 36 0.72 8.61 -0.66
C ALA A 36 0.81 7.42 -1.63
N TYR A 37 1.26 7.71 -2.84
CA TYR A 37 1.59 6.71 -3.85
C TYR A 37 2.83 7.17 -4.65
N PRO A 38 3.59 6.26 -5.27
CA PRO A 38 4.78 6.66 -6.01
C PRO A 38 4.43 7.52 -7.23
N ALA A 39 5.16 8.60 -7.45
CA ALA A 39 4.80 9.64 -8.41
C ALA A 39 4.80 9.17 -9.88
N GLY A 40 5.54 8.10 -10.18
CA GLY A 40 5.59 7.45 -11.49
C GLY A 40 4.42 6.51 -11.76
N TRP A 41 3.57 6.21 -10.77
CA TRP A 41 2.44 5.30 -10.95
C TRP A 41 1.28 6.00 -11.65
N LYS A 42 0.59 5.24 -12.51
CA LYS A 42 -0.56 5.73 -13.25
C LYS A 42 -1.79 5.67 -12.37
N MET A 43 -2.41 6.82 -12.13
CA MET A 43 -3.74 6.90 -11.51
C MET A 43 -4.82 6.52 -12.55
N GLY A 44 -5.68 5.58 -12.17
CA GLY A 44 -6.84 5.16 -12.96
C GLY A 44 -7.96 6.20 -12.97
N PRO A 45 -9.01 5.95 -13.77
CA PRO A 45 -10.20 6.80 -13.77
C PRO A 45 -10.94 6.70 -12.44
N GLU A 46 -11.86 7.64 -12.23
CA GLU A 46 -12.76 7.58 -11.09
C GLU A 46 -13.84 6.50 -11.27
N PRO A 47 -14.13 5.71 -10.23
CA PRO A 47 -15.27 4.81 -10.25
C PRO A 47 -16.57 5.60 -10.16
N THR A 48 -17.69 5.03 -10.61
CA THR A 48 -19.02 5.68 -10.60
C THR A 48 -19.41 6.24 -9.24
N ASN A 49 -19.05 5.55 -8.16
CA ASN A 49 -19.38 5.92 -6.79
C ASN A 49 -18.34 6.89 -6.17
N ASN A 50 -17.28 7.24 -6.90
CA ASN A 50 -16.17 8.08 -6.47
C ASN A 50 -15.62 7.72 -5.08
N ASP A 51 -15.51 6.43 -4.79
CA ASP A 51 -15.07 5.91 -3.48
C ASP A 51 -13.56 5.74 -3.38
N GLY A 52 -12.81 5.94 -4.46
CA GLY A 52 -11.37 5.75 -4.44
C GLY A 52 -10.74 5.84 -5.82
N ARG A 53 -9.49 5.38 -5.92
CA ARG A 53 -8.77 5.21 -7.18
C ARG A 53 -7.90 3.96 -7.11
N VAL A 54 -7.67 3.36 -8.29
CA VAL A 54 -6.63 2.36 -8.52
C VAL A 54 -5.41 3.05 -9.10
N PHE A 55 -4.22 2.64 -8.67
CA PHE A 55 -2.93 3.10 -9.15
C PHE A 55 -2.13 1.89 -9.64
N SER A 56 -1.50 1.99 -10.81
CA SER A 56 -0.71 0.90 -11.38
C SER A 56 0.76 1.30 -11.53
N SER A 57 1.67 0.38 -11.24
CA SER A 57 3.10 0.56 -11.49
C SER A 57 3.40 0.81 -12.98
N PRO A 58 4.51 1.48 -13.33
CA PRO A 58 4.88 1.72 -14.73
C PRO A 58 4.98 0.46 -15.59
N ASP A 59 5.40 -0.66 -14.99
CA ASP A 59 5.50 -1.98 -15.64
C ASP A 59 4.17 -2.77 -15.64
N GLY A 60 3.12 -2.25 -15.00
CA GLY A 60 1.80 -2.88 -14.91
C GLY A 60 1.72 -4.11 -14.00
N THR A 61 2.80 -4.43 -13.27
CA THR A 61 2.87 -5.66 -12.47
C THR A 61 2.30 -5.53 -11.06
N ALA A 62 2.18 -4.30 -10.55
CA ALA A 62 1.66 -4.00 -9.22
C ALA A 62 0.50 -3.00 -9.28
N GLN A 63 -0.42 -3.15 -8.33
CA GLN A 63 -1.60 -2.31 -8.18
C GLN A 63 -1.79 -1.89 -6.74
N VAL A 64 -2.33 -0.69 -6.56
CA VAL A 64 -2.75 -0.13 -5.28
C VAL A 64 -4.16 0.41 -5.43
N THR A 65 -5.04 0.09 -4.51
CA THR A 65 -6.34 0.74 -4.35
C THR A 65 -6.31 1.58 -3.09
N ILE A 66 -6.67 2.86 -3.22
CA ILE A 66 -6.91 3.75 -2.08
C ILE A 66 -8.38 4.14 -2.13
N SER A 67 -9.16 3.69 -1.16
CA SER A 67 -10.62 3.85 -1.15
C SER A 67 -11.17 4.12 0.24
N GLY A 68 -12.37 4.67 0.29
CA GLY A 68 -13.13 4.82 1.52
C GLY A 68 -14.52 4.22 1.35
N MET A 69 -15.10 3.79 2.46
CA MET A 69 -16.46 3.27 2.48
C MET A 69 -17.15 3.57 3.81
N PHE A 70 -18.47 3.56 3.80
CA PHE A 70 -19.22 3.59 5.04
C PHE A 70 -19.08 2.25 5.77
N ALA A 71 -18.93 2.32 7.08
CA ALA A 71 -19.09 1.14 7.92
C ALA A 71 -20.55 0.67 7.86
N VAL A 72 -20.75 -0.64 7.76
CA VAL A 72 -22.08 -1.27 7.64
C VAL A 72 -22.41 -2.05 8.91
N ASP A 73 -21.41 -2.74 9.45
CA ASP A 73 -21.55 -3.55 10.66
C ASP A 73 -20.89 -2.88 11.87
N SER A 74 -20.95 -3.53 13.04
CA SER A 74 -20.21 -3.02 14.19
C SER A 74 -18.71 -3.04 13.93
N ARG A 75 -17.97 -2.14 14.58
CA ARG A 75 -16.50 -2.13 14.56
C ARG A 75 -15.92 -3.54 14.80
N GLN A 76 -16.48 -4.29 15.75
CA GLN A 76 -15.98 -5.62 16.11
C GLN A 76 -16.17 -6.64 14.98
N GLU A 77 -17.36 -6.64 14.35
CA GLU A 77 -17.68 -7.54 13.25
C GLU A 77 -16.84 -7.23 12.02
N GLU A 78 -16.71 -5.95 11.65
CA GLU A 78 -15.87 -5.56 10.51
C GLU A 78 -14.37 -5.82 10.78
N MET A 79 -13.89 -5.60 12.01
CA MET A 79 -12.51 -5.95 12.36
C MET A 79 -12.25 -7.45 12.26
N ALA A 80 -13.24 -8.28 12.60
CA ALA A 80 -13.13 -9.73 12.45
C ALA A 80 -13.15 -10.11 10.96
N SER A 81 -14.12 -9.62 10.18
CA SER A 81 -14.23 -9.96 8.76
C SER A 81 -13.01 -9.52 7.95
N ARG A 82 -12.46 -8.33 8.23
CA ARG A 82 -11.24 -7.82 7.60
C ARG A 82 -9.99 -8.62 7.96
N SER A 83 -10.01 -9.38 9.06
CA SER A 83 -8.91 -10.25 9.48
C SER A 83 -8.86 -11.59 8.74
N GLU A 84 -9.96 -11.98 8.11
CA GLU A 84 -10.09 -13.27 7.44
C GLU A 84 -9.40 -13.29 6.05
N PRO A 85 -8.87 -14.45 5.64
CA PRO A 85 -8.42 -14.66 4.27
C PRO A 85 -9.60 -14.57 3.29
N LEU A 86 -9.38 -13.93 2.14
CA LEU A 86 -10.28 -14.10 1.00
C LEU A 86 -9.99 -15.42 0.28
N GLU A 87 -10.83 -15.79 -0.69
CA GLU A 87 -10.66 -17.02 -1.46
C GLU A 87 -9.26 -17.10 -2.10
N GLY A 88 -8.57 -18.22 -1.83
CA GLY A 88 -7.23 -18.51 -2.32
C GLY A 88 -6.10 -17.78 -1.60
N GLU A 89 -6.39 -16.96 -0.60
CA GLU A 89 -5.36 -16.27 0.20
C GLU A 89 -4.82 -17.16 1.32
N THR A 90 -3.49 -17.10 1.51
CA THR A 90 -2.82 -17.57 2.73
C THR A 90 -2.34 -16.35 3.50
N VAL A 91 -3.01 -16.04 4.60
CA VAL A 91 -2.60 -14.95 5.51
C VAL A 91 -1.35 -15.37 6.27
N THR A 92 -0.28 -14.58 6.17
CA THR A 92 1.00 -14.80 6.87
C THR A 92 1.33 -13.70 7.87
N TYR A 93 0.59 -12.59 7.82
CA TYR A 93 0.71 -11.47 8.75
C TYR A 93 -0.66 -10.87 9.04
N SER A 94 -0.98 -10.70 10.32
CA SER A 94 -2.19 -10.02 10.76
C SER A 94 -1.93 -9.29 12.06
N THR A 95 -2.29 -8.01 12.13
CA THR A 95 -2.19 -7.21 13.35
C THR A 95 -3.25 -6.10 13.34
N ARG A 96 -3.65 -5.64 14.52
CA ARG A 96 -4.68 -4.61 14.67
C ARG A 96 -4.46 -3.77 15.93
N GLY A 97 -5.03 -2.58 15.92
CA GLY A 97 -5.25 -1.75 17.10
C GLY A 97 -6.74 -1.45 17.28
N ASP A 98 -7.06 -0.42 18.05
CA ASP A 98 -8.45 -0.10 18.41
C ASP A 98 -9.33 0.24 17.21
N ASN A 99 -8.77 0.94 16.23
CA ASN A 99 -9.50 1.43 15.05
C ASN A 99 -8.77 1.17 13.73
N TRP A 100 -7.77 0.29 13.70
CA TRP A 100 -7.09 -0.07 12.47
C TRP A 100 -6.72 -1.55 12.44
N ILE A 101 -6.58 -2.09 11.24
CA ILE A 101 -6.17 -3.48 11.01
C ILE A 101 -5.27 -3.56 9.78
N VAL A 102 -4.32 -4.49 9.82
CA VAL A 102 -3.48 -4.88 8.68
C VAL A 102 -3.55 -6.40 8.53
N VAL A 103 -3.78 -6.86 7.30
CA VAL A 103 -3.64 -8.26 6.90
C VAL A 103 -2.79 -8.32 5.65
N SER A 104 -1.85 -9.27 5.62
CA SER A 104 -1.01 -9.52 4.46
C SER A 104 -0.71 -11.00 4.35
N GLY A 105 -0.46 -11.43 3.12
CA GLY A 105 -0.25 -12.82 2.80
C GLY A 105 0.07 -13.01 1.33
N THR A 106 -0.10 -14.24 0.86
CA THR A 106 0.15 -14.59 -0.54
C THR A 106 -1.09 -15.19 -1.19
N ARG A 107 -1.20 -14.99 -2.50
CA ARG A 107 -2.21 -15.60 -3.37
C ARG A 107 -1.66 -15.70 -4.78
N ASN A 108 -1.63 -16.90 -5.36
CA ASN A 108 -1.24 -17.13 -6.77
C ASN A 108 0.10 -16.47 -7.18
N GLY A 109 1.15 -16.60 -6.36
CA GLY A 109 2.47 -16.01 -6.63
C GLY A 109 2.54 -14.48 -6.48
N ARG A 110 1.56 -13.90 -5.79
CA ARG A 110 1.48 -12.47 -5.48
C ARG A 110 1.38 -12.27 -3.98
N VAL A 111 1.87 -11.13 -3.50
CA VAL A 111 1.64 -10.65 -2.15
C VAL A 111 0.47 -9.69 -2.18
N PHE A 112 -0.46 -9.87 -1.25
CA PHE A 112 -1.46 -8.86 -0.92
C PHE A 112 -1.12 -8.21 0.42
N TYR A 113 -1.38 -6.92 0.53
CA TYR A 113 -1.31 -6.16 1.78
C TYR A 113 -2.56 -5.28 1.86
N ARG A 114 -3.33 -5.42 2.92
CA ARG A 114 -4.57 -4.69 3.17
C ARG A 114 -4.43 -3.97 4.50
N LYS A 115 -4.58 -2.64 4.50
CA LYS A 115 -4.65 -1.83 5.73
C LYS A 115 -5.95 -1.03 5.71
N ALA A 116 -6.69 -1.11 6.80
CA ALA A 116 -7.92 -0.36 6.99
C ALA A 116 -7.83 0.47 8.28
N LEU A 117 -8.33 1.71 8.21
CA LEU A 117 -8.45 2.62 9.35
C LEU A 117 -9.89 3.11 9.47
N LEU A 118 -10.51 2.80 10.60
CA LEU A 118 -11.83 3.27 10.98
C LEU A 118 -11.75 4.67 11.60
N SER A 119 -12.59 5.56 11.10
CA SER A 119 -12.60 6.98 11.43
C SER A 119 -14.03 7.50 11.59
N CYS A 120 -14.16 8.79 11.89
CA CYS A 120 -15.44 9.48 11.91
C CYS A 120 -16.46 8.88 12.89
N GLY A 121 -16.00 8.46 14.08
CA GLY A 121 -16.87 7.80 15.07
C GLY A 121 -17.46 6.48 14.56
N ASP A 122 -16.61 5.62 14.00
CA ASP A 122 -16.97 4.30 13.45
C ASP A 122 -17.85 4.32 12.19
N ARG A 123 -17.77 5.39 11.40
CA ARG A 123 -18.62 5.56 10.22
C ARG A 123 -17.91 5.35 8.90
N VAL A 124 -16.60 5.57 8.85
CA VAL A 124 -15.85 5.57 7.60
C VAL A 124 -14.59 4.75 7.73
N TRP A 125 -14.50 3.72 6.89
CA TRP A 125 -13.26 3.00 6.63
C TRP A 125 -12.43 3.71 5.58
N ASN A 126 -11.14 3.74 5.82
CA ASN A 126 -10.12 4.26 4.92
C ASN A 126 -9.20 3.08 4.60
N ASP A 127 -9.23 2.64 3.35
CA ASP A 127 -8.63 1.40 2.90
C ASP A 127 -7.43 1.68 1.99
N LEU A 128 -6.39 0.87 2.19
CA LEU A 128 -5.22 0.75 1.34
C LEU A 128 -5.00 -0.72 1.04
N ASP A 129 -5.26 -1.11 -0.21
CA ASP A 129 -5.02 -2.45 -0.71
C ASP A 129 -3.88 -2.42 -1.72
N ILE A 130 -2.90 -3.30 -1.57
CA ILE A 130 -1.70 -3.36 -2.39
C ILE A 130 -1.52 -4.81 -2.85
N ASP A 131 -1.25 -4.99 -4.14
CA ASP A 131 -1.07 -6.29 -4.76
C ASP A 131 0.12 -6.24 -5.74
N TYR A 132 1.10 -7.12 -5.55
CA TYR A 132 2.35 -7.12 -6.33
C TYR A 132 2.97 -8.53 -6.44
N PRO A 133 3.87 -8.80 -7.40
CA PRO A 133 4.50 -10.11 -7.56
C PRO A 133 5.33 -10.50 -6.33
N GLU A 134 5.19 -11.73 -5.84
CA GLU A 134 5.88 -12.18 -4.62
C GLU A 134 7.41 -12.12 -4.75
N GLN A 135 7.93 -12.41 -5.94
CA GLN A 135 9.35 -12.32 -6.27
C GLN A 135 9.94 -10.91 -6.11
N ASP A 136 9.10 -9.86 -6.12
CA ASP A 136 9.51 -8.46 -6.00
C ASP A 136 9.41 -7.94 -4.56
N LYS A 137 9.15 -8.81 -3.57
CA LYS A 137 8.93 -8.39 -2.17
C LYS A 137 10.00 -7.44 -1.64
N ALA A 138 11.28 -7.72 -1.86
CA ALA A 138 12.37 -6.85 -1.39
C ALA A 138 12.31 -5.43 -2.00
N LYS A 139 11.85 -5.28 -3.25
CA LYS A 139 11.63 -3.99 -3.91
C LYS A 139 10.43 -3.26 -3.31
N PHE A 140 9.36 -4.00 -2.98
CA PHE A 140 8.11 -3.41 -2.51
C PHE A 140 8.05 -3.15 -1.00
N ASP A 141 8.92 -3.73 -0.18
CA ASP A 141 8.87 -3.56 1.28
C ASP A 141 8.90 -2.07 1.70
N ALA A 142 9.80 -1.27 1.12
CA ALA A 142 9.87 0.17 1.40
C ALA A 142 8.66 0.94 0.83
N ILE A 143 8.14 0.52 -0.33
CA ILE A 143 7.01 1.16 -0.99
C ILE A 143 5.73 0.95 -0.17
N VAL A 144 5.47 -0.30 0.21
CA VAL A 144 4.35 -0.70 1.08
C VAL A 144 4.43 0.03 2.41
N GLY A 145 5.60 0.06 3.04
CA GLY A 145 5.81 0.73 4.32
C GLY A 145 5.46 2.23 4.26
N HIS A 146 5.91 2.94 3.21
CA HIS A 146 5.61 4.36 3.06
C HIS A 146 4.12 4.62 2.80
N MET A 147 3.48 3.87 1.89
CA MET A 147 2.05 4.01 1.61
C MET A 147 1.21 3.72 2.86
N ALA A 148 1.50 2.63 3.56
CA ALA A 148 0.82 2.25 4.79
C ALA A 148 0.98 3.29 5.91
N ALA A 149 2.17 3.90 6.05
CA ALA A 149 2.41 4.95 7.03
C ALA A 149 1.68 6.27 6.69
N SER A 150 1.42 6.52 5.40
CA SER A 150 0.77 7.74 4.94
C SER A 150 -0.76 7.71 5.01
N LEU A 151 -1.37 6.52 5.15
CA LEU A 151 -2.82 6.34 5.20
C LEU A 151 -3.42 7.08 6.40
N ARG A 152 -4.36 7.97 6.13
CA ARG A 152 -5.05 8.80 7.12
C ARG A 152 -6.44 9.21 6.63
N PRO A 153 -7.37 9.54 7.55
CA PRO A 153 -8.64 10.12 7.17
C PRO A 153 -8.46 11.60 6.81
N GLY A 154 -9.41 12.14 6.07
CA GLY A 154 -9.47 13.53 5.66
C GLY A 154 -10.92 14.01 5.55
N ALA A 155 -11.13 15.23 5.06
CA ALA A 155 -12.47 15.78 4.85
C ALA A 155 -13.10 15.16 3.58
N GLY A 156 -14.38 14.81 3.65
CA GLY A 156 -15.19 14.39 2.50
C GLY A 156 -16.41 15.29 2.34
N TYR A 157 -16.86 15.58 1.11
CA TYR A 157 -17.88 16.60 0.84
C TYR A 157 -19.24 16.34 1.51
N ASP A 158 -19.59 15.08 1.80
CA ASP A 158 -20.85 14.70 2.47
C ASP A 158 -20.63 14.02 3.83
N ILE A 159 -19.42 14.10 4.39
CA ILE A 159 -19.06 13.40 5.63
C ILE A 159 -18.68 14.41 6.70
N THR A 160 -19.65 14.73 7.57
CA THR A 160 -19.39 15.55 8.75
C THR A 160 -18.97 14.67 9.93
N CYS A 161 -17.66 14.63 10.19
CA CYS A 161 -17.11 14.04 11.40
C CYS A 161 -17.06 15.13 12.49
N LYS A 162 -17.81 14.96 13.57
CA LYS A 162 -17.77 15.86 14.74
C LYS A 162 -16.63 15.48 15.67
#